data_AF-A0A9D6LRR3-F1
#
_entry.id   AF-A0A9D6LRR3-F1
#
_cell.length_a   1.000
_cell.length_b   1.000
_cell.length_c   1.000
_cell.angle_alpha   90.00
_cell.angle_beta   90.00
_cell.angle_gamma   90.00
#
_symmetry.space_group_name_H-M   'P 1'
#
loop_
_entity.id
_entity.type
_entity.pdbx_description
1 polymer ?
#
loop_
_entity_poly.entity_id
_entity_poly.type
_entity_poly.pdbx_seq_one_letter_code
_entity_poly.pdbx_strand_id
1 'polypeptide(L)'
;MRLILFLIRWGLLAALISGIFLTIYATVQQNYRQTLNDPQIQMAEDAARAIETGADPVSLVDTASVVDVSQSLKPFLIIYNPGGNVAAASAILDGATPKPPDGVFEYVKNYGEDRITWEPRGGVRIASVITSAKNNAYFILAGRNMREVEARERHLSWMILLGWLGSLFVVTLFLIAMQL
;
A
#
# COMPACT_ATOMS: atom_id res chain seq x y z
N MET A 1 7.65 30.49 -39.83
CA MET A 1 8.89 30.18 -39.08
C MET A 1 8.79 30.49 -37.58
N ARG A 2 8.32 31.68 -37.14
CA ARG A 2 8.20 32.04 -35.71
C ARG A 2 7.28 31.11 -34.89
N LEU A 3 6.12 30.73 -35.43
CA LEU A 3 5.19 29.80 -34.75
C LEU A 3 5.75 28.38 -34.55
N ILE A 4 6.46 27.85 -35.55
CA ILE A 4 7.08 26.51 -35.44
C ILE A 4 8.15 26.51 -34.34
N LEU A 5 8.98 27.54 -34.29
CA LEU A 5 9.99 27.70 -33.24
C LEU A 5 9.36 27.89 -31.84
N PHE A 6 8.22 28.59 -31.74
CA PHE A 6 7.45 28.68 -30.50
C PHE A 6 7.02 27.29 -30.03
N LEU A 7 6.33 26.53 -30.89
CA LEU A 7 5.78 25.22 -30.56
C LEU A 7 6.87 24.22 -30.16
N ILE A 8 8.01 24.24 -30.84
CA ILE A 8 9.16 23.40 -30.48
C ILE A 8 9.69 23.76 -29.08
N ARG A 9 9.93 25.05 -28.81
CA ARG A 9 10.44 25.50 -27.50
C ARG A 9 9.47 25.20 -26.37
N TRP A 10 8.19 25.51 -26.59
CA TRP A 10 7.12 25.21 -25.65
C TRP A 10 7.01 23.71 -25.40
N GLY A 11 7.02 22.88 -26.45
CA GLY A 11 6.93 21.43 -26.34
C GLY A 11 8.10 20.82 -25.54
N LEU A 12 9.32 21.30 -25.77
CA LEU A 12 10.50 20.85 -25.01
C LEU A 12 10.40 21.20 -23.52
N LEU A 13 9.97 22.43 -23.19
CA LEU A 13 9.80 22.84 -21.80
C LEU A 13 8.62 22.12 -21.13
N ALA A 14 7.51 21.93 -21.85
CA ALA A 14 6.35 21.18 -21.37
C ALA A 14 6.70 19.71 -21.10
N ALA A 15 7.49 19.08 -21.97
CA ALA A 15 7.99 17.73 -21.77
C ALA A 15 8.90 17.64 -20.53
N LEU A 16 9.83 18.59 -20.37
CA LEU A 16 10.71 18.67 -19.20
C LEU A 16 9.92 18.82 -17.90
N ILE A 17 8.98 19.77 -17.85
CA ILE A 17 8.09 19.99 -16.70
C ILE A 17 7.31 18.72 -16.40
N SER A 18 6.71 18.10 -17.42
CA SER A 18 5.91 16.88 -17.25
C SER A 18 6.76 15.72 -16.70
N GLY A 19 8.00 15.56 -17.17
CA GLY A 19 8.93 14.55 -16.66
C GLY A 19 9.27 14.75 -15.18
N ILE A 20 9.47 16.01 -14.76
CA ILE A 20 9.73 16.35 -13.36
C ILE A 20 8.52 15.99 -12.49
N PHE A 21 7.32 16.47 -12.85
CA PHE A 21 6.10 16.20 -12.08
C PHE A 21 5.76 14.71 -12.04
N LEU A 22 5.95 13.98 -13.14
CA LEU A 22 5.75 12.53 -13.19
C LEU A 22 6.72 11.80 -12.25
N THR A 23 7.98 12.21 -12.21
CA THR A 23 9.00 11.60 -11.33
C THR A 23 8.67 11.85 -9.85
N ILE A 24 8.25 13.08 -9.50
CA ILE A 24 7.82 13.41 -8.14
C ILE A 24 6.60 12.56 -7.76
N TYR A 25 5.59 12.51 -8.62
CA TYR A 25 4.40 11.69 -8.38
C TYR A 25 4.74 10.22 -8.17
N ALA A 26 5.55 9.63 -9.07
CA ALA A 26 5.93 8.22 -9.00
C ALA A 26 6.72 7.89 -7.72
N THR A 27 7.68 8.73 -7.35
CA THR A 27 8.52 8.50 -6.16
C THR A 27 7.71 8.60 -4.87
N VAL A 28 6.83 9.61 -4.74
CA VAL A 28 6.00 9.76 -3.53
C VAL A 28 4.91 8.70 -3.47
N GLN A 29 4.26 8.37 -4.60
CA GLN A 29 3.28 7.28 -4.64
C GLN A 29 3.93 5.94 -4.26
N GLN A 30 5.12 5.65 -4.79
CA GLN A 30 5.85 4.43 -4.45
C GLN A 30 6.22 4.40 -2.96
N ASN A 31 6.65 5.52 -2.40
CA ASN A 31 6.95 5.63 -0.97
C ASN A 31 5.72 5.32 -0.10
N TYR A 32 4.54 5.88 -0.43
CA TYR A 32 3.31 5.56 0.28
C TYR A 32 2.95 4.08 0.23
N ARG A 33 3.12 3.41 -0.92
CA ARG A 33 2.86 1.98 -1.04
C ARG A 33 3.85 1.12 -0.25
N GLN A 34 5.11 1.50 -0.21
CA GLN A 34 6.13 0.77 0.54
C GLN A 34 5.90 0.93 2.05
N THR A 35 5.81 2.17 2.54
CA THR A 35 5.64 2.46 3.97
C THR A 35 4.30 1.98 4.54
N LEU A 36 3.29 1.79 3.69
CA LEU A 36 2.06 1.14 4.10
C LEU A 36 2.28 -0.27 4.65
N ASN A 37 3.32 -0.98 4.21
CA ASN A 37 3.61 -2.36 4.63
C ASN A 37 4.56 -2.43 5.84
N ASP A 38 5.31 -1.38 6.17
CA ASP A 38 6.38 -1.45 7.19
C ASP A 38 5.89 -2.00 8.55
N PRO A 39 4.76 -1.53 9.12
CA PRO A 39 4.23 -2.12 10.35
C PRO A 39 3.86 -3.60 10.20
N GLN A 40 3.29 -3.99 9.06
CA GLN A 40 2.85 -5.35 8.79
C GLN A 40 4.04 -6.29 8.63
N ILE A 41 5.12 -5.86 7.99
CA ILE A 41 6.37 -6.62 7.88
C ILE A 41 6.88 -6.91 9.30
N GLN A 42 7.04 -5.87 10.11
CA GLN A 42 7.52 -6.04 11.48
C GLN A 42 6.62 -6.98 12.29
N MET A 43 5.31 -6.77 12.28
CA MET A 43 4.37 -7.60 13.04
C MET A 43 4.37 -9.07 12.59
N ALA A 44 4.43 -9.32 11.28
CA ALA A 44 4.44 -10.68 10.74
C ALA A 44 5.74 -11.40 11.09
N GLU A 45 6.90 -10.75 10.91
CA GLU A 45 8.22 -11.30 11.23
C GLU A 45 8.41 -11.54 12.73
N ASP A 46 8.00 -10.60 13.58
CA ASP A 46 8.10 -10.72 15.04
C ASP A 46 7.23 -11.89 15.54
N ALA A 47 6.00 -12.01 15.04
CA ALA A 47 5.12 -13.12 15.39
C ALA A 47 5.65 -14.47 14.88
N ALA A 48 6.15 -14.51 13.64
CA ALA A 48 6.76 -15.72 13.09
C ALA A 48 7.97 -16.17 13.92
N ARG A 49 8.85 -15.24 14.29
CA ARG A 49 10.01 -15.51 15.14
C ARG A 49 9.60 -16.01 16.53
N ALA A 50 8.58 -15.40 17.13
CA ALA A 50 8.07 -15.85 18.43
C ALA A 50 7.55 -17.29 18.38
N ILE A 51 6.80 -17.65 17.32
CA ILE A 51 6.34 -19.03 17.08
C ILE A 51 7.54 -19.97 16.87
N GLU A 52 8.56 -19.54 16.11
CA GLU A 52 9.78 -20.32 15.92
C GLU A 52 10.52 -20.61 17.22
N THR A 53 10.49 -19.69 18.18
CA THR A 53 11.09 -19.88 19.51
C THR A 53 10.17 -20.59 20.50
N GLY A 54 8.97 -21.02 20.08
CA GLY A 54 8.06 -21.85 20.88
C GLY A 54 6.94 -21.09 21.58
N ALA A 55 6.67 -19.82 21.24
CA ALA A 55 5.50 -19.11 21.73
C ALA A 55 4.21 -19.78 21.20
N ASP A 56 3.16 -19.78 22.03
CA ASP A 56 1.83 -20.20 21.61
C ASP A 56 1.25 -19.17 20.62
N PRO A 57 0.89 -19.56 19.38
CA PRO A 57 0.27 -18.67 18.40
C PRO A 57 -0.91 -17.86 18.93
N VAL A 58 -1.76 -18.45 19.78
CA VAL A 58 -2.95 -17.76 20.31
C VAL A 58 -2.56 -16.59 21.21
N SER A 59 -1.45 -16.71 21.95
CA SER A 59 -0.95 -15.67 22.86
C SER A 59 -0.39 -14.43 22.15
N LEU A 60 -0.07 -14.53 20.86
CA LEU A 60 0.51 -13.44 20.06
C LEU A 60 -0.54 -12.47 19.52
N VAL A 61 -1.81 -12.84 19.64
CA VAL A 61 -2.93 -12.07 19.12
C VAL A 61 -3.71 -11.49 20.30
N ASP A 62 -3.84 -10.16 20.33
CA ASP A 62 -4.73 -9.50 21.28
C ASP A 62 -6.19 -9.75 20.87
N THR A 63 -6.77 -10.79 21.46
CA THR A 63 -8.18 -11.17 21.26
C THR A 63 -9.15 -10.33 22.11
N ALA A 64 -8.65 -9.53 23.05
CA ALA A 64 -9.48 -8.64 23.87
C ALA A 64 -9.77 -7.31 23.16
N SER A 65 -8.84 -6.83 22.32
CA SER A 65 -9.01 -5.62 21.51
C SER A 65 -9.17 -5.95 20.02
N VAL A 66 -10.26 -6.63 19.67
CA VAL A 66 -10.58 -6.96 18.26
C VAL A 66 -10.74 -5.69 17.41
N VAL A 67 -10.03 -5.64 16.29
CA VAL A 67 -10.04 -4.54 15.33
C VAL A 67 -11.17 -4.73 14.32
N ASP A 68 -12.17 -3.85 14.33
CA ASP A 68 -13.07 -3.69 13.19
C ASP A 68 -12.33 -3.00 12.04
N VAL A 69 -12.00 -3.78 11.01
CA VAL A 69 -11.19 -3.33 9.87
C VAL A 69 -11.92 -2.26 9.04
N SER A 70 -13.25 -2.19 9.12
CA SER A 70 -14.02 -1.18 8.38
C SER A 70 -13.96 0.21 9.02
N GLN A 71 -13.79 0.28 10.34
CA GLN A 71 -13.83 1.53 11.11
C GLN A 71 -12.44 1.99 11.57
N SER A 72 -11.53 1.05 11.78
CA SER A 72 -10.21 1.29 12.38
C SER A 72 -9.07 1.29 11.36
N LEU A 73 -8.04 2.08 11.64
CA LEU A 73 -6.75 2.05 10.92
C LEU A 73 -5.68 1.27 11.68
N LYS A 74 -6.02 0.69 12.83
CA LYS A 74 -5.09 -0.12 13.62
C LYS A 74 -4.63 -1.32 12.78
N PRO A 75 -3.31 -1.60 12.71
CA PRO A 75 -2.84 -2.88 12.21
C PRO A 75 -3.42 -4.03 13.03
N PHE A 76 -3.57 -5.19 12.39
CA PHE A 76 -4.09 -6.40 13.00
C PHE A 76 -3.27 -7.62 12.58
N LEU A 77 -3.41 -8.69 13.35
CA LEU A 77 -2.76 -9.98 13.13
C LEU A 77 -3.79 -11.11 13.04
N ILE A 78 -3.62 -12.01 12.09
CA ILE A 78 -4.38 -13.26 11.95
C ILE A 78 -3.37 -14.39 11.75
N ILE A 79 -3.49 -15.45 12.53
CA ILE A 79 -2.67 -16.65 12.40
C ILE A 79 -3.56 -17.79 11.92
N TYR A 80 -3.06 -18.50 10.91
CA TYR A 80 -3.72 -19.66 10.31
C TYR A 80 -2.90 -20.92 10.55
N ASN A 81 -3.61 -22.04 10.65
CA ASN A 81 -3.01 -23.37 10.68
C ASN A 81 -2.63 -23.86 9.26
N PRO A 82 -2.00 -25.04 9.10
CA PRO A 82 -1.56 -25.53 7.79
C PRO A 82 -2.69 -25.73 6.77
N GLY A 83 -3.91 -25.94 7.27
CA GLY A 83 -5.12 -26.09 6.48
C GLY A 83 -5.76 -24.76 6.05
N GLY A 84 -5.18 -23.62 6.41
CA GLY A 84 -5.72 -22.30 6.10
C GLY A 84 -6.90 -21.89 6.97
N ASN A 85 -7.16 -22.59 8.08
CA ASN A 85 -8.18 -22.21 9.06
C ASN A 85 -7.58 -21.27 10.10
N VAL A 86 -8.40 -20.33 10.60
CA VAL A 86 -7.99 -19.35 11.61
C VAL A 86 -7.68 -20.07 12.91
N ALA A 87 -6.44 -19.91 13.40
CA ALA A 87 -6.01 -20.33 14.74
C ALA A 87 -6.21 -19.21 15.76
N ALA A 88 -5.90 -17.97 15.38
CA ALA A 88 -6.13 -16.78 16.20
C ALA A 88 -6.31 -15.53 15.31
N ALA A 89 -7.14 -14.58 15.71
CA ALA A 89 -7.37 -13.34 14.95
C ALA A 89 -7.68 -12.17 15.87
N SER A 90 -7.13 -11.00 15.53
CA SER A 90 -7.43 -9.71 16.18
C SER A 90 -8.22 -8.80 15.24
N ALA A 91 -8.86 -9.36 14.21
CA ALA A 91 -9.57 -8.60 13.19
C ALA A 91 -10.95 -9.19 12.89
N ILE A 92 -11.91 -8.29 12.71
CA ILE A 92 -13.24 -8.61 12.21
C ILE A 92 -13.62 -7.66 11.08
N LEU A 93 -14.41 -8.19 10.16
CA LEU A 93 -15.10 -7.46 9.12
C LEU A 93 -16.50 -8.07 8.98
N ASP A 94 -17.53 -7.26 9.21
CA ASP A 94 -18.93 -7.67 9.13
C ASP A 94 -19.26 -8.92 9.98
N GLY A 95 -18.63 -9.02 11.16
CA GLY A 95 -18.85 -10.11 12.12
C GLY A 95 -18.00 -11.36 11.91
N ALA A 96 -17.14 -11.40 10.88
CA ALA A 96 -16.26 -12.54 10.61
C ALA A 96 -14.79 -12.13 10.44
N THR A 97 -13.87 -13.07 10.59
CA THR A 97 -12.44 -12.85 10.30
C THR A 97 -12.24 -12.68 8.80
N PRO A 98 -11.59 -11.60 8.32
CA PRO A 98 -11.35 -11.40 6.89
C PRO A 98 -10.35 -12.45 6.37
N LYS A 99 -10.73 -13.17 5.31
CA LYS A 99 -9.92 -14.23 4.69
C LYS A 99 -9.18 -13.69 3.45
N PRO A 100 -7.85 -13.87 3.33
CA PRO A 100 -7.11 -13.45 2.14
C PRO A 100 -7.57 -14.22 0.88
N PRO A 101 -7.25 -13.72 -0.32
CA PRO A 101 -7.51 -14.42 -1.57
C PRO A 101 -6.93 -15.83 -1.60
N ASP A 102 -7.58 -16.72 -2.35
CA ASP A 102 -7.08 -18.09 -2.52
C ASP A 102 -5.71 -18.09 -3.22
N GLY A 103 -4.88 -19.08 -2.91
CA GLY A 103 -3.52 -19.24 -3.46
C GLY A 103 -2.41 -18.54 -2.67
N VAL A 104 -2.72 -17.57 -1.80
CA VAL A 104 -1.72 -16.82 -1.01
C VAL A 104 -0.88 -17.76 -0.13
N PHE A 105 -1.50 -18.70 0.58
CA PHE A 105 -0.76 -19.65 1.43
C PHE A 105 0.12 -20.60 0.60
N GLU A 106 -0.29 -20.96 -0.60
CA GLU A 106 0.53 -21.81 -1.49
C GLU A 106 1.72 -21.03 -2.04
N TYR A 107 1.53 -19.76 -2.38
CA TYR A 107 2.63 -18.86 -2.73
C TYR A 107 3.63 -18.75 -1.58
N VAL A 108 3.17 -18.45 -0.36
CA VAL A 108 4.03 -18.32 0.82
C VAL A 108 4.80 -19.62 1.12
N LYS A 109 4.20 -20.81 0.93
CA LYS A 109 4.92 -22.09 1.06
C LYS A 109 6.13 -22.19 0.13
N ASN A 110 6.02 -21.65 -1.08
CA ASN A 110 7.04 -21.77 -2.12
C ASN A 110 8.07 -20.62 -2.08
N TYR A 111 7.67 -19.43 -1.64
CA TYR A 111 8.47 -18.20 -1.71
C TYR A 111 8.78 -17.55 -0.37
N GLY A 112 8.19 -18.04 0.73
CA GLY A 112 8.46 -17.60 2.11
C GLY A 112 7.62 -16.41 2.60
N GLU A 113 7.29 -15.47 1.72
CA GLU A 113 6.49 -14.29 2.04
C GLU A 113 5.64 -13.86 0.84
N ASP A 114 4.46 -13.29 1.10
CA ASP A 114 3.65 -12.59 0.11
C ASP A 114 3.17 -11.23 0.65
N ARG A 115 3.11 -10.23 -0.23
CA ARG A 115 2.64 -8.87 0.07
C ARG A 115 1.53 -8.51 -0.88
N ILE A 116 0.31 -8.48 -0.36
CA ILE A 116 -0.88 -8.34 -1.19
C ILE A 116 -1.73 -7.16 -0.74
N THR A 117 -2.37 -6.56 -1.73
CA THR A 117 -3.46 -5.61 -1.53
C THR A 117 -4.73 -6.24 -2.06
N TRP A 118 -5.80 -6.21 -1.26
CA TRP A 118 -7.05 -6.88 -1.60
C TRP A 118 -8.24 -6.18 -0.95
N GLU A 119 -9.43 -6.48 -1.44
CA GLU A 119 -10.68 -5.84 -1.05
C GLU A 119 -11.70 -6.90 -0.63
N PRO A 120 -11.73 -7.34 0.66
CA PRO A 120 -12.70 -8.34 1.12
C PRO A 120 -14.15 -7.92 0.94
N ARG A 121 -14.41 -6.61 1.05
CA ARG A 121 -15.71 -5.99 0.87
C ARG A 121 -15.52 -4.66 0.16
N GLY A 122 -16.48 -4.32 -0.71
CA GLY A 122 -16.57 -3.01 -1.36
C GLY A 122 -16.29 -1.85 -0.39
N GLY A 123 -15.24 -1.07 -0.69
CA GLY A 123 -14.80 0.10 0.08
C GLY A 123 -13.89 -0.20 1.27
N VAL A 124 -13.55 -1.46 1.53
CA VAL A 124 -12.59 -1.86 2.59
C VAL A 124 -11.41 -2.54 1.93
N ARG A 125 -10.37 -1.75 1.65
CA ARG A 125 -9.12 -2.23 1.06
C ARG A 125 -8.07 -2.47 2.14
N ILE A 126 -7.41 -3.62 2.07
CA ILE A 126 -6.42 -4.09 3.04
C ILE A 126 -5.09 -4.28 2.33
N ALA A 127 -4.03 -3.75 2.90
CA ALA A 127 -2.66 -4.13 2.59
C ALA A 127 -2.18 -5.10 3.68
N SER A 128 -1.71 -6.27 3.25
CA SER A 128 -1.28 -7.33 4.15
C SER A 128 0.02 -7.98 3.71
N VAL A 129 0.80 -8.38 4.72
CA VAL A 129 2.01 -9.19 4.58
C VAL A 129 1.72 -10.55 5.20
N ILE A 130 2.03 -11.61 4.48
CA ILE A 130 1.84 -12.99 4.91
C ILE A 130 3.19 -13.69 4.90
N THR A 131 3.57 -14.30 6.02
CA THR A 131 4.76 -15.15 6.13
C THR A 131 4.40 -16.49 6.78
N SER A 132 5.36 -17.40 6.86
CA SER A 132 5.20 -18.71 7.50
C SER A 132 6.14 -18.90 8.69
N ALA A 133 5.75 -19.79 9.61
CA ALA A 133 6.59 -20.23 10.71
C ALA A 133 6.50 -21.75 10.89
N LYS A 134 7.50 -22.30 11.58
CA LYS A 134 7.66 -23.71 11.92
C LYS A 134 7.56 -24.61 10.68
N ASN A 135 8.32 -24.29 9.65
CA ASN A 135 8.31 -25.02 8.37
C ASN A 135 6.89 -25.16 7.78
N ASN A 136 6.19 -24.03 7.60
CA ASN A 136 4.81 -23.96 7.11
C ASN A 136 3.74 -24.57 8.04
N ALA A 137 4.04 -24.78 9.33
CA ALA A 137 3.03 -25.20 10.30
C ALA A 137 2.06 -24.07 10.68
N TYR A 138 2.45 -22.81 10.49
CA TYR A 138 1.60 -21.65 10.69
C TYR A 138 1.81 -20.62 9.58
N PHE A 139 0.73 -19.92 9.21
CA PHE A 139 0.78 -18.74 8.35
C PHE A 139 0.35 -17.52 9.15
N ILE A 140 1.17 -16.47 9.09
CA ILE A 140 0.97 -15.25 9.85
C ILE A 140 0.63 -14.15 8.86
N LEU A 141 -0.57 -13.59 8.97
CA LEU A 141 -1.03 -12.44 8.20
C LEU A 141 -1.09 -11.22 9.10
N ALA A 142 -0.27 -10.22 8.79
CA ALA A 142 -0.40 -8.88 9.36
C ALA A 142 -1.05 -7.97 8.32
N GLY A 143 -2.08 -7.21 8.73
CA GLY A 143 -2.88 -6.41 7.80
C GLY A 143 -3.27 -5.05 8.36
N ARG A 144 -3.63 -4.14 7.46
CA ARG A 144 -4.13 -2.81 7.80
C ARG A 144 -5.05 -2.26 6.70
N ASN A 145 -6.05 -1.48 7.10
CA ASN A 145 -6.90 -0.73 6.16
C ASN A 145 -6.12 0.39 5.44
N MET A 146 -6.26 0.47 4.12
CA MET A 146 -5.54 1.40 3.24
C MET A 146 -6.12 2.83 3.19
N ARG A 147 -7.29 3.07 3.78
CA ARG A 147 -8.08 4.31 3.64
C ARG A 147 -7.25 5.59 3.74
N GLU A 148 -6.36 5.68 4.72
CA GLU A 148 -5.53 6.87 4.94
C GLU A 148 -4.45 7.06 3.85
N VAL A 149 -3.85 5.97 3.37
CA VAL A 149 -2.88 6.03 2.28
C VAL A 149 -3.55 6.40 0.96
N GLU A 150 -4.74 5.87 0.69
CA GLU A 150 -5.51 6.24 -0.50
C GLU A 150 -5.95 7.72 -0.48
N ALA A 151 -6.29 8.25 0.70
CA ALA A 151 -6.55 9.68 0.86
C ALA A 151 -5.30 10.52 0.52
N ARG A 152 -4.13 10.12 1.00
CA ARG A 152 -2.86 10.80 0.71
C ARG A 152 -2.46 10.71 -0.76
N GLU A 153 -2.62 9.56 -1.41
CA GLU A 153 -2.40 9.42 -2.85
C GLU A 153 -3.32 10.35 -3.66
N ARG A 154 -4.58 10.50 -3.24
CA ARG A 154 -5.53 11.43 -3.86
C ARG A 154 -5.12 12.89 -3.68
N HIS A 155 -4.67 13.28 -2.49
CA HIS A 155 -4.16 14.63 -2.23
C HIS A 155 -2.90 14.92 -3.04
N LEU A 156 -1.96 13.98 -3.08
CA LEU A 156 -0.75 14.07 -3.92
C LEU A 156 -1.13 14.31 -5.38
N SER A 157 -2.09 13.55 -5.91
CA SER A 157 -2.56 13.69 -7.30
C SER A 157 -3.05 15.11 -7.60
N TRP A 158 -3.83 15.71 -6.70
CA TRP A 158 -4.29 17.10 -6.85
C TRP A 158 -3.15 18.12 -6.77
N MET A 159 -2.22 17.95 -5.82
CA MET A 159 -1.07 18.85 -5.68
C MET A 159 -0.18 18.82 -6.93
N ILE A 160 0.11 17.62 -7.45
CA ILE A 160 0.88 17.42 -8.68
C ILE A 160 0.16 18.02 -9.87
N LEU A 161 -1.15 17.78 -10.03
CA LEU A 161 -1.92 18.32 -11.15
C LEU A 161 -1.94 19.85 -11.14
N LEU A 162 -2.22 20.47 -10.00
CA LEU A 162 -2.27 21.93 -9.87
C LEU A 162 -0.90 22.57 -10.09
N GLY A 163 0.15 22.00 -9.50
CA GLY A 163 1.51 22.48 -9.72
C GLY A 163 1.96 22.34 -11.18
N TRP A 164 1.61 21.23 -11.82
CA TRP A 164 1.94 20.97 -13.22
C TRP A 164 1.25 21.98 -14.15
N LEU A 165 -0.07 22.18 -13.99
CA LEU A 165 -0.83 23.17 -14.77
C LEU A 165 -0.31 24.59 -14.53
N GLY A 166 -0.01 24.96 -13.29
CA GLY A 166 0.59 26.26 -12.97
C GLY A 166 1.94 26.47 -13.65
N SER A 167 2.79 25.45 -13.65
CA SER A 167 4.11 25.50 -14.30
C SER A 167 4.00 25.65 -15.82
N LEU A 168 3.08 24.90 -16.45
CA LEU A 168 2.80 25.02 -17.88
C LEU A 168 2.26 26.40 -18.24
N PHE A 169 1.37 26.94 -17.42
CA PHE A 169 0.81 28.29 -17.62
C PHE A 169 1.90 29.36 -17.57
N VAL A 170 2.78 29.32 -16.56
CA VAL A 170 3.90 30.27 -16.42
C VAL A 170 4.85 30.19 -17.62
N VAL A 171 5.23 28.99 -18.06
CA VAL A 171 6.10 28.84 -19.25
C VAL A 171 5.42 29.36 -20.51
N THR A 172 4.11 29.14 -20.65
CA THR A 172 3.35 29.64 -21.79
C THR A 172 3.37 31.17 -21.82
N LEU A 173 3.06 31.83 -20.70
CA LEU A 173 3.12 33.28 -20.59
C LEU A 173 4.52 33.84 -20.84
N PHE A 174 5.55 33.20 -20.30
CA PHE A 174 6.94 33.59 -20.48
C PHE A 174 7.33 33.56 -21.96
N LEU A 175 7.01 32.48 -22.68
CA LEU A 175 7.33 32.37 -24.09
C LEU A 175 6.54 33.36 -24.96
N ILE A 176 5.28 33.66 -24.61
CA ILE A 176 4.49 34.70 -25.29
C ILE A 176 5.15 36.07 -25.09
N ALA A 177 5.52 36.42 -23.85
CA ALA A 177 6.15 37.69 -23.53
C ALA A 177 7.51 37.89 -24.24
N MET A 178 8.28 36.82 -24.47
CA MET A 178 9.54 36.87 -25.23
C MET A 178 9.35 37.00 -26.76
N GLN A 179 8.13 36.81 -27.27
CA GLN A 179 7.81 36.93 -28.69
C GLN A 179 7.13 38.25 -29.06
N LEU A 180 6.66 38.99 -28.05
CA LEU A 180 6.27 40.40 -28.13
C LEU A 180 7.52 41.28 -28.11
#